data_AF-A0A1M5J6Z4-F1
#
_entry.id   AF-A0A1M5J6Z4-F1
#
_cell.length_a   1.000
_cell.length_b   1.000
_cell.length_c   1.000
_cell.angle_alpha   90.00
_cell.angle_beta   90.00
_cell.angle_gamma   90.00
#
_symmetry.space_group_name_H-M   'P 1'
#
loop_
_entity.id
_entity.type
_entity.pdbx_description
1 polymer ?
#
loop_
_entity_poly.entity_id
_entity_poly.type
_entity_poly.pdbx_seq_one_letter_code
_entity_poly.pdbx_strand_id
1 'polypeptide(L)' 'MKNLTNMKKLKKAELKTIKGGLIPIGCTSWDPRKRCCRSWDDDHMNNPVCPEI' A
#
# COMPACT_ATOMS: atom_id res chain seq x y z
N MET A 1 13.68 -30.70 6.15
CA MET A 1 13.27 -29.48 5.42
C MET A 1 11.96 -29.77 4.70
N LYS A 2 10.87 -29.05 4.98
CA LYS A 2 9.61 -29.22 4.22
C LYS A 2 9.79 -28.61 2.82
N ASN A 3 9.73 -29.44 1.78
CA ASN A 3 9.68 -28.97 0.40
C ASN A 3 8.35 -28.24 0.16
N LEU A 4 8.38 -26.92 -0.03
CA LEU A 4 7.22 -26.12 -0.46
C LEU A 4 7.01 -26.29 -1.96
N THR A 5 6.75 -27.52 -2.40
CA THR A 5 6.29 -27.81 -3.75
C THR A 5 4.89 -27.23 -3.90
N ASN A 6 4.79 -26.09 -4.59
CA ASN A 6 3.60 -25.35 -5.05
C ASN A 6 3.56 -23.85 -4.65
N MET A 7 4.70 -23.18 -4.48
CA MET A 7 4.68 -21.70 -4.48
C MET A 7 4.46 -21.18 -5.90
N LYS A 8 3.22 -20.80 -6.21
CA LYS A 8 2.91 -20.05 -7.42
C LYS A 8 3.48 -18.63 -7.28
N LYS A 9 4.25 -18.19 -8.28
CA LYS A 9 4.68 -16.79 -8.37
C LYS A 9 3.44 -15.90 -8.46
N LEU A 10 3.27 -15.00 -7.50
CA LEU A 10 2.19 -14.03 -7.50
C LEU A 10 2.29 -13.13 -8.72
N LYS A 11 1.15 -12.86 -9.36
CA LYS A 11 1.05 -11.81 -10.37
C LYS A 11 1.24 -10.45 -9.70
N LYS A 12 1.73 -9.47 -10.47
CA LYS A 12 1.98 -8.10 -9.97
C LYS A 12 0.76 -7.47 -9.29
N ALA A 13 -0.45 -7.76 -9.79
CA ALA A 13 -1.69 -7.29 -9.19
C ALA A 13 -1.95 -7.89 -7.79
N GLU A 14 -1.74 -9.19 -7.63
CA GLU A 14 -1.91 -9.88 -6.33
C GLU A 14 -0.89 -9.37 -5.32
N LEU A 15 0.35 -9.15 -5.76
CA LEU A 15 1.40 -8.57 -4.93
C LEU A 15 1.06 -7.14 -4.48
N LYS A 16 0.42 -6.32 -5.34
CA LYS A 16 -0.05 -4.98 -4.96
C LYS A 16 -1.11 -5.06 -3.86
N THR A 17 -2.07 -5.98 -3.98
CA THR A 17 -3.09 -6.17 -2.94
C THR A 17 -2.47 -6.54 -1.60
N ILE A 18 -1.50 -7.46 -1.58
CA ILE A 18 -0.79 -7.86 -0.36
C ILE A 18 0.02 -6.69 0.23
N LYS A 19 0.63 -5.87 -0.63
CA LYS A 19 1.42 -4.69 -0.22
C LYS A 19 0.56 -3.47 0.13
N GLY A 20 -0.77 -3.61 0.16
CA GLY A 20 -1.66 -2.54 0.58
C GLY A 20 -2.08 -1.56 -0.52
N GLY A 21 -2.03 -1.97 -1.78
CA GLY A 21 -2.56 -1.20 -2.92
C GLY A 21 -1.53 -0.36 -3.67
N LEU A 22 -2.03 0.61 -4.42
CA LEU A 22 -1.23 1.63 -5.12
C LEU A 22 -1.09 2.84 -4.18
N ILE A 23 0.15 3.25 -3.92
CA ILE A 23 0.44 4.47 -3.18
C ILE A 23 0.15 5.66 -4.10
N PRO A 24 -0.73 6.61 -3.70
CA PRO A 24 -0.98 7.81 -4.49
C PRO A 24 0.27 8.68 -4.64
N ILE A 25 0.33 9.44 -5.74
CA ILE A 25 1.41 10.41 -5.97
C ILE A 25 1.39 11.45 -4.83
N GLY A 26 2.58 11.78 -4.33
CA GLY A 26 2.77 12.73 -3.24
C GLY A 26 2.42 12.21 -1.85
N CYS A 27 2.02 10.94 -1.71
CA CYS A 27 1.86 10.33 -0.39
C CYS A 27 3.22 10.00 0.22
N THR A 28 3.56 10.66 1.33
CA THR A 28 4.84 10.44 2.05
C THR A 28 4.71 9.44 3.20
N SER A 29 3.48 9.19 3.66
CA SER A 29 3.18 8.29 4.78
C SER A 29 2.00 7.36 4.48
N TRP A 30 2.20 6.39 3.58
CA TRP A 30 1.17 5.42 3.21
C TRP A 30 0.92 4.38 4.31
N ASP A 31 -0.35 4.19 4.68
CA ASP A 31 -0.79 3.09 5.53
C ASP A 31 -1.30 1.92 4.66
N PRO A 32 -0.53 0.84 4.48
CA PRO A 32 -0.95 -0.29 3.67
C PRO A 32 -2.08 -1.11 4.30
N ARG A 33 -2.32 -1.00 5.62
CA ARG A 33 -3.39 -1.71 6.32
C ARG A 33 -4.72 -1.01 6.11
N LYS A 34 -4.74 0.32 6.29
CA LYS A 34 -5.93 1.16 6.06
C LYS A 34 -6.11 1.57 4.60
N ARG A 35 -5.11 1.34 3.74
CA ARG A 35 -5.06 1.75 2.33
C ARG A 35 -5.37 3.24 2.14
N CYS A 36 -4.75 4.07 2.97
CA CYS A 36 -4.90 5.52 2.93
C CYS A 36 -3.56 6.20 3.22
N CYS A 37 -3.46 7.49 2.88
CA CYS A 37 -2.27 8.28 3.15
C CYS A 37 -2.43 9.07 4.45
N ARG A 38 -1.45 9.02 5.35
CA ARG A 38 -1.46 9.78 6.61
C ARG A 38 -0.84 11.17 6.48
N SER A 39 0.01 11.38 5.49
CA SER A 39 0.70 12.65 5.25
C SER A 39 1.08 12.77 3.79
N TRP A 40 0.93 13.98 3.24
CA TRP A 40 1.22 14.32 1.85
C TRP A 40 2.40 15.28 1.77
N ASP A 41 3.03 15.38 0.60
CA ASP A 41 3.98 16.46 0.30
C ASP A 41 3.27 17.80 0.11
N ASP A 42 4.04 18.88 -0.06
CA ASP A 42 3.53 20.25 -0.14
C ASP A 42 2.60 20.46 -1.34
N ASP A 43 2.90 19.84 -2.49
CA ASP A 43 2.08 19.93 -3.71
C ASP A 43 0.71 19.24 -3.55
N HIS A 44 0.62 18.28 -2.63
CA HIS A 44 -0.57 17.45 -2.41
C HIS A 44 -1.17 17.61 -1.01
N MET A 45 -0.79 18.64 -0.25
CA MET A 45 -1.20 18.83 1.15
C MET A 45 -2.71 18.96 1.37
N ASN A 46 -3.46 19.35 0.32
CA ASN A 46 -4.92 19.48 0.36
C ASN A 46 -5.66 18.13 0.19
N ASN A 47 -4.94 17.04 -0.07
CA ASN A 47 -5.55 15.72 -0.18
C ASN A 47 -6.01 15.19 1.19
N PRO A 48 -7.07 14.37 1.24
CA PRO A 48 -7.57 13.82 2.49
C PRO A 48 -6.52 12.93 3.17
N VAL A 49 -6.40 13.09 4.49
CA VAL A 49 -5.59 12.19 5.33
C VAL A 49 -6.40 11.02 5.85
N CYS A 50 -5.71 9.94 6.22
CA CYS A 50 -6.30 8.80 6.90
C CYS A 50 -7.12 9.26 8.12
N PRO A 51 -8.34 8.76 8.30
CA PRO A 51 -9.07 9.00 9.53
C PRO A 51 -8.32 8.42 10.73
N GLU A 52 -8.17 9.23 11.77
CA GLU A 52 -7.82 8.77 13.11
C GLU A 52 -9.04 7.98 13.63
N ILE A 53 -8.84 6.71 13.92
CA ILE A 53 -9.88 5.83 14.49
C ILE A 53 -9.67 5.86 15.99
#